data_AF-A0A9C9BY28-F1
#
_entry.id   AF-A0A9C9BY28-F1
#
_cell.length_a   1.000
_cell.length_b   1.000
_cell.length_c   1.000
_cell.angle_alpha   90.00
_cell.angle_beta   90.00
_cell.angle_gamma   90.00
#
_symmetry.space_group_name_H-M   'P 1'
#
loop_
_entity.id
_entity.type
_entity.pdbx_description
1 polymer ?
#
loop_
_entity_poly.entity_id
_entity_poly.type
_entity_poly.pdbx_seq_one_letter_code
_entity_poly.pdbx_strand_id
1 'polypeptide(L)'
;MKQKALSLFLLASFLCSSQVLAGNASNTIPGAAPADRTPTWYAMDWVAGSKYSPEFEVLDTESALGRYAPMSKTITLTDIIKFHGHACDGLIQAAAAIRLALDELYPDGIIDRTDLRILSKNGPCFMDASAYLTGGRINFGTLDIDNTLGASWIVQRISDKKAVKVRRRDGVFPKDLAALEKKVKSGKASPAEVTKTRDLAWVFSKNLLSHPLTDSFSVETLPNFQYPESVYANVGQRGDVKHKNDPY
;
A
#
# COMPACT_ATOMS: atom_id res chain seq x y z
N MET A 1 -42.34 -59.13 42.12
CA MET A 1 -42.73 -57.71 41.91
C MET A 1 -41.54 -56.82 42.24
N LYS A 2 -41.15 -55.96 41.30
CA LYS A 2 -40.18 -54.85 41.38
C LYS A 2 -38.67 -55.19 41.25
N GLN A 3 -38.25 -55.20 39.99
CA GLN A 3 -36.89 -54.94 39.50
C GLN A 3 -36.33 -53.64 40.09
N LYS A 4 -35.06 -53.65 40.49
CA LYS A 4 -34.25 -52.42 40.66
C LYS A 4 -33.32 -52.31 39.45
N ALA A 5 -33.59 -51.30 38.63
CA ALA A 5 -32.82 -50.97 37.44
C ALA A 5 -31.44 -50.44 37.82
N LEU A 6 -30.43 -50.95 37.13
CA LEU A 6 -29.04 -50.54 37.15
C LEU A 6 -28.90 -49.31 36.23
N SER A 7 -28.64 -48.12 36.78
CA SER A 7 -28.41 -46.92 35.99
C SER A 7 -26.99 -46.94 35.42
N LEU A 8 -26.89 -47.23 34.13
CA LEU A 8 -25.68 -47.17 33.33
C LEU A 8 -25.36 -45.70 33.02
N PHE A 9 -24.30 -45.15 33.61
CA PHE A 9 -23.75 -43.85 33.21
C PHE A 9 -23.04 -44.00 31.87
N LEU A 10 -23.67 -43.53 30.79
CA LEU A 10 -22.99 -43.32 29.51
C LEU A 10 -22.10 -42.07 29.63
N LEU A 11 -20.78 -42.27 29.67
CA LEU A 11 -19.80 -41.21 29.48
C LEU A 11 -19.77 -40.88 27.98
N ALA A 12 -20.47 -39.83 27.56
CA ALA A 12 -20.35 -39.29 26.21
C ALA A 12 -19.03 -38.52 26.10
N SER A 13 -17.99 -39.20 25.62
CA SER A 13 -16.72 -38.57 25.23
C SER A 13 -16.97 -37.67 24.01
N PHE A 14 -17.08 -36.36 24.25
CA PHE A 14 -16.94 -35.35 23.21
C PHE A 14 -15.48 -35.34 22.74
N LEU A 15 -15.18 -36.18 21.74
CA LEU A 15 -14.00 -35.99 20.89
C LEU A 15 -14.27 -34.73 20.07
N CYS A 16 -13.84 -33.59 20.60
CA CYS A 16 -13.73 -32.36 19.85
C CYS A 16 -12.63 -32.58 18.80
N SER A 17 -13.02 -33.12 17.65
CA SER A 17 -12.19 -33.19 16.46
C SER A 17 -11.95 -31.75 15.99
N SER A 18 -10.91 -31.12 16.52
CA SER A 18 -10.28 -29.95 15.91
C SER A 18 -9.69 -30.40 14.59
N GLN A 19 -10.52 -30.39 13.55
CA GLN A 19 -10.04 -30.29 12.18
C GLN A 19 -9.36 -28.92 12.08
N VAL A 20 -8.07 -28.92 12.35
CA VAL A 20 -7.15 -27.90 11.85
C VAL A 20 -7.38 -27.88 10.35
N LEU A 21 -8.03 -26.81 9.87
CA LEU A 21 -8.14 -26.52 8.47
C LEU A 21 -6.72 -26.47 7.92
N ALA A 22 -6.37 -27.52 7.17
CA ALA A 22 -5.20 -27.53 6.33
C ALA A 22 -5.35 -26.41 5.31
N GLY A 23 -4.56 -25.36 5.48
CA GLY A 23 -4.57 -24.18 4.61
C GLY A 23 -3.23 -23.47 4.66
N ASN A 24 -2.12 -24.22 4.63
CA ASN A 24 -0.79 -23.66 4.39
C ASN A 24 -0.12 -24.49 3.29
N ALA A 25 -0.70 -24.47 2.10
CA ALA A 25 0.14 -24.58 0.92
C ALA A 25 0.90 -23.25 0.82
N SER A 26 2.12 -23.25 1.32
CA SER A 26 3.12 -22.24 0.97
C SER A 26 3.35 -22.36 -0.54
N ASN A 27 2.44 -21.79 -1.33
CA ASN A 27 2.65 -21.54 -2.74
C ASN A 27 3.73 -20.46 -2.79
N THR A 28 4.99 -20.88 -2.81
CA THR A 28 6.10 -20.01 -3.20
C THR A 28 5.78 -19.54 -4.62
N ILE A 29 5.30 -18.32 -4.75
CA ILE A 29 4.95 -17.72 -6.05
C ILE A 29 6.25 -17.59 -6.84
N PRO A 30 6.45 -18.34 -7.93
CA PRO A 30 7.72 -18.34 -8.64
C PRO A 30 7.86 -17.05 -9.46
N GLY A 31 9.01 -16.38 -9.27
CA GLY A 31 9.53 -15.36 -10.19
C GLY A 31 8.78 -14.03 -10.19
N ALA A 32 9.54 -12.94 -10.09
CA ALA A 32 9.07 -11.62 -10.45
C ALA A 32 9.50 -11.32 -11.89
N ALA A 33 8.61 -10.75 -12.70
CA ALA A 33 9.04 -10.06 -13.92
C ALA A 33 10.14 -9.04 -13.55
N PRO A 34 11.22 -8.90 -14.36
CA PRO A 34 12.30 -7.99 -14.03
C PRO A 34 11.79 -6.56 -13.89
N ALA A 35 12.23 -5.88 -12.84
CA ALA A 35 11.84 -4.51 -12.54
C ALA A 35 12.32 -3.55 -13.64
N ASP A 36 11.45 -2.64 -14.10
CA ASP A 36 11.84 -1.59 -15.05
C ASP A 36 12.67 -0.51 -14.34
N ARG A 37 13.99 -0.61 -14.50
CA ARG A 37 14.99 0.34 -13.98
C ARG A 37 15.65 1.17 -15.08
N THR A 38 15.07 1.21 -16.28
CA THR A 38 15.69 1.91 -17.41
C THR A 38 15.46 3.41 -17.27
N PRO A 39 16.51 4.24 -17.11
CA PRO A 39 16.32 5.68 -17.06
C PRO A 39 15.72 6.21 -18.37
N THR A 40 14.83 7.19 -18.26
CA THR A 40 14.15 7.85 -19.38
C THR A 40 13.83 9.30 -19.04
N TRP A 41 13.30 10.08 -19.98
CA TRP A 41 13.05 11.51 -19.80
C TRP A 41 12.01 11.81 -18.70
N TYR A 42 11.10 10.88 -18.41
CA TYR A 42 10.09 11.00 -17.35
C TYR A 42 10.46 10.28 -16.05
N ALA A 43 11.32 9.25 -16.10
CA ALA A 43 11.86 8.53 -14.94
C ALA A 43 13.38 8.61 -15.00
N MET A 44 13.90 9.71 -14.49
CA MET A 44 15.32 10.07 -14.56
C MET A 44 16.20 9.06 -13.83
N ASP A 45 17.51 9.09 -14.10
CA ASP A 45 18.49 8.17 -13.50
C ASP A 45 18.40 8.09 -11.97
N TRP A 46 18.24 9.23 -11.30
CA TRP A 46 18.09 9.26 -9.84
C TRP A 46 16.79 8.63 -9.32
N VAL A 47 15.76 8.49 -10.16
CA VAL A 47 14.52 7.77 -9.81
C VAL A 47 14.74 6.28 -9.96
N ALA A 48 15.29 5.85 -11.09
CA ALA A 48 15.39 4.45 -11.46
C ALA A 48 16.59 3.72 -10.80
N GLY A 49 17.67 4.45 -10.52
CA GLY A 49 18.95 3.90 -10.06
C GLY A 49 19.35 4.22 -8.62
N SER A 50 18.57 5.02 -7.88
CA SER A 50 18.91 5.31 -6.48
C SER A 50 18.80 4.06 -5.60
N LYS A 51 19.78 3.88 -4.69
CA LYS A 51 19.86 2.72 -3.79
C LYS A 51 18.59 2.50 -2.95
N TYR A 52 17.94 3.58 -2.50
CA TYR A 52 16.72 3.51 -1.69
C TYR A 52 15.46 3.86 -2.50
N SER A 53 15.54 3.75 -3.83
CA SER A 53 14.35 3.79 -4.68
C SER A 53 13.44 2.60 -4.33
N PRO A 54 12.17 2.83 -3.94
CA PRO A 54 11.30 1.75 -3.51
C PRO A 54 10.87 0.89 -4.70
N GLU A 55 10.88 -0.41 -4.48
CA GLU A 55 10.32 -1.42 -5.37
C GLU A 55 9.25 -2.21 -4.61
N PHE A 56 8.31 -2.81 -5.33
CA PHE A 56 7.20 -3.53 -4.71
C PHE A 56 6.98 -4.82 -5.47
N GLU A 57 7.33 -5.95 -4.85
CA GLU A 57 6.95 -7.25 -5.39
C GLU A 57 5.49 -7.52 -5.00
N VAL A 58 4.61 -7.63 -5.99
CA VAL A 58 3.17 -7.70 -5.76
C VAL A 58 2.56 -8.96 -6.35
N LEU A 59 1.52 -9.44 -5.65
CA LEU A 59 0.59 -10.46 -6.12
C LEU A 59 -0.76 -9.79 -6.44
N ASP A 60 -1.35 -10.18 -7.56
CA ASP A 60 -2.66 -9.74 -8.03
C ASP A 60 -3.49 -10.93 -8.52
N THR A 61 -4.72 -10.68 -8.96
CA THR A 61 -5.52 -11.66 -9.72
C THR A 61 -5.23 -11.60 -11.23
N GLU A 62 -5.43 -12.72 -11.91
CA GLU A 62 -5.17 -12.87 -13.35
C GLU A 62 -6.24 -12.19 -14.23
N SER A 63 -7.44 -11.96 -13.69
CA SER A 63 -8.54 -11.30 -14.39
C SER A 63 -9.52 -10.64 -13.42
N ALA A 64 -10.48 -9.88 -13.96
CA ALA A 64 -11.49 -9.16 -13.19
C ALA A 64 -12.42 -10.04 -12.33
N LEU A 65 -12.36 -11.37 -12.49
CA LEU A 65 -13.08 -12.37 -11.70
C LEU A 65 -12.18 -13.56 -11.34
N GLY A 66 -10.87 -13.40 -11.47
CA GLY A 66 -9.93 -14.51 -11.59
C GLY A 66 -9.26 -14.95 -10.29
N ARG A 67 -8.50 -16.05 -10.42
CA ARG A 67 -7.58 -16.56 -9.41
C ARG A 67 -6.40 -15.62 -9.22
N TYR A 68 -5.64 -15.80 -8.13
CA TYR A 68 -4.32 -15.20 -8.02
C TYR A 68 -3.49 -15.53 -9.26
N ALA A 69 -2.77 -14.55 -9.80
CA ALA A 69 -1.80 -14.79 -10.85
C ALA A 69 -0.76 -15.83 -10.37
N PRO A 70 -0.28 -16.71 -11.26
CA PRO A 70 0.65 -17.77 -10.86
C PRO A 70 2.07 -17.24 -10.58
N MET A 71 2.33 -15.94 -10.80
CA MET A 71 3.62 -15.28 -10.66
C MET A 71 3.44 -13.88 -10.06
N SER A 72 4.48 -13.38 -9.39
CA SER A 72 4.54 -12.01 -8.89
C SER A 72 5.08 -11.06 -9.96
N LYS A 73 5.02 -9.76 -9.70
CA LYS A 73 5.69 -8.75 -10.52
C LYS A 73 6.25 -7.64 -9.66
N THR A 74 7.32 -7.02 -10.11
CA THR A 74 7.90 -5.86 -9.44
C THR A 74 7.36 -4.57 -10.04
N ILE A 75 6.82 -3.71 -9.19
CA ILE A 75 6.50 -2.32 -9.50
C ILE A 75 7.67 -1.44 -9.07
N THR A 76 8.10 -0.52 -9.92
CA THR A 76 9.09 0.52 -9.58
C THR A 76 8.47 1.91 -9.62
N LEU A 77 9.23 2.91 -9.18
CA LEU A 77 8.84 4.31 -9.38
C LEU A 77 8.57 4.64 -10.87
N THR A 78 9.26 4.00 -11.81
CA THR A 78 9.03 4.19 -13.25
C THR A 78 7.60 3.85 -13.64
N ASP A 79 7.05 2.76 -13.14
CA ASP A 79 5.69 2.32 -13.44
C ASP A 79 4.64 3.27 -12.86
N ILE A 80 4.86 3.72 -11.62
CA ILE A 80 3.98 4.67 -10.96
C ILE A 80 4.02 6.03 -11.67
N ILE A 81 5.20 6.47 -12.16
CA ILE A 81 5.34 7.69 -12.95
C ILE A 81 4.62 7.57 -14.29
N LYS A 82 4.66 6.41 -14.97
CA LYS A 82 3.88 6.19 -16.20
C LYS A 82 2.39 6.33 -15.94
N PHE A 83 1.89 5.83 -14.80
CA PHE A 83 0.50 5.97 -14.40
C PHE A 83 0.13 7.41 -14.05
N HIS A 84 0.95 8.08 -13.24
CA HIS A 84 0.69 9.43 -12.74
C HIS A 84 0.96 10.54 -13.79
N GLY A 85 1.92 10.31 -14.68
CA GLY A 85 2.32 11.20 -15.77
C GLY A 85 3.63 11.96 -15.54
N HIS A 86 4.15 12.06 -14.31
CA HIS A 86 5.43 12.75 -14.03
C HIS A 86 6.01 12.41 -12.64
N ALA A 87 7.29 12.73 -12.42
CA ALA A 87 7.97 12.57 -11.14
C ALA A 87 7.82 13.82 -10.24
N CYS A 88 6.64 14.04 -9.65
CA CYS A 88 6.45 15.02 -8.57
C CYS A 88 7.05 14.50 -7.26
N ASP A 89 7.55 15.38 -6.40
CA ASP A 89 8.03 15.02 -5.05
C ASP A 89 6.94 14.37 -4.20
N GLY A 90 5.67 14.76 -4.39
CA GLY A 90 4.54 14.15 -3.71
C GLY A 90 4.41 12.65 -4.02
N LEU A 91 4.66 12.24 -5.28
CA LEU A 91 4.59 10.84 -5.71
C LEU A 91 5.72 10.03 -5.10
N ILE A 92 6.95 10.59 -5.14
CA ILE A 92 8.14 9.93 -4.58
C ILE A 92 7.98 9.74 -3.08
N GLN A 93 7.47 10.75 -2.37
CA GLN A 93 7.19 10.65 -0.94
C GLN A 93 6.14 9.59 -0.62
N ALA A 94 5.05 9.54 -1.41
CA ALA A 94 4.00 8.56 -1.20
C ALA A 94 4.52 7.14 -1.40
N ALA A 95 5.24 6.88 -2.49
CA ALA A 95 5.83 5.56 -2.73
C ALA A 95 6.83 5.17 -1.63
N ALA A 96 7.73 6.08 -1.24
CA ALA A 96 8.69 5.83 -0.18
C ALA A 96 8.02 5.53 1.18
N ALA A 97 7.00 6.30 1.55
CA ALA A 97 6.25 6.08 2.79
C ALA A 97 5.48 4.75 2.75
N ILE A 98 4.74 4.50 1.66
CA ILE A 98 3.94 3.29 1.50
C ILE A 98 4.84 2.04 1.49
N ARG A 99 6.04 2.10 0.93
CA ARG A 99 7.01 0.98 1.00
C ARG A 99 7.26 0.55 2.44
N LEU A 100 7.53 1.49 3.35
CA LEU A 100 7.76 1.19 4.76
C LEU A 100 6.53 0.60 5.46
N ALA A 101 5.33 1.08 5.12
CA ALA A 101 4.10 0.50 5.66
C ALA A 101 3.87 -0.94 5.16
N LEU A 102 4.20 -1.20 3.89
CA LEU A 102 4.06 -2.52 3.29
C LEU A 102 5.12 -3.51 3.80
N ASP A 103 6.34 -3.06 4.10
CA ASP A 103 7.36 -3.89 4.77
C ASP A 103 6.89 -4.39 6.13
N GLU A 104 6.21 -3.54 6.89
CA GLU A 104 5.65 -3.89 8.19
C GLU A 104 4.44 -4.84 8.08
N LEU A 105 3.65 -4.72 7.00
CA LEU A 105 2.49 -5.59 6.76
C LEU A 105 2.89 -6.94 6.15
N TYR A 106 3.87 -6.97 5.24
CA TYR A 106 4.31 -8.15 4.49
C TYR A 106 5.82 -8.36 4.70
N PRO A 107 6.25 -8.83 5.89
CA PRO A 107 7.66 -9.06 6.18
C PRO A 107 8.31 -10.13 5.28
N ASP A 108 7.50 -11.00 4.68
CA ASP A 108 7.93 -12.02 3.72
C ASP A 108 8.09 -11.46 2.28
N GLY A 109 7.86 -10.16 2.08
CA GLY A 109 8.20 -9.41 0.87
C GLY A 109 7.12 -9.33 -0.21
N ILE A 110 6.32 -10.38 -0.40
CA ILE A 110 5.26 -10.36 -1.44
C ILE A 110 4.01 -9.65 -0.92
N ILE A 111 3.63 -8.57 -1.60
CA ILE A 111 2.49 -7.73 -1.25
C ILE A 111 1.23 -8.22 -1.97
N ASP A 112 0.26 -8.75 -1.22
CA ASP A 112 -1.06 -9.07 -1.78
C ASP A 112 -1.93 -7.81 -1.90
N ARG A 113 -1.99 -7.22 -3.09
CA ARG A 113 -2.82 -6.01 -3.36
C ARG A 113 -4.32 -6.29 -3.38
N THR A 114 -4.75 -7.55 -3.27
CA THR A 114 -6.16 -7.91 -3.09
C THR A 114 -6.61 -7.78 -1.64
N ASP A 115 -5.68 -7.70 -0.70
CA ASP A 115 -5.93 -7.73 0.75
C ASP A 115 -5.59 -6.40 1.44
N LEU A 116 -5.53 -5.31 0.70
CA LEU A 116 -5.14 -3.99 1.23
C LEU A 116 -6.25 -2.95 1.10
N ARG A 117 -6.27 -2.05 2.07
CA ARG A 117 -6.98 -0.77 2.01
C ARG A 117 -6.15 0.36 2.61
N ILE A 118 -6.39 1.59 2.17
CA ILE A 118 -5.51 2.73 2.51
C ILE A 118 -6.25 4.05 2.68
N LEU A 119 -5.89 4.79 3.72
CA LEU A 119 -6.25 6.20 3.91
C LEU A 119 -5.10 7.10 3.48
N SER A 120 -5.45 8.16 2.76
CA SER A 120 -4.53 9.18 2.28
C SER A 120 -5.20 10.55 2.28
N LYS A 121 -4.44 11.63 2.32
CA LYS A 121 -5.03 12.97 2.12
C LYS A 121 -5.48 13.17 0.67
N ASN A 122 -6.35 14.14 0.45
CA ASN A 122 -6.77 14.52 -0.91
C ASN A 122 -5.63 15.25 -1.65
N GLY A 123 -4.80 14.50 -2.36
CA GLY A 123 -3.80 15.06 -3.28
C GLY A 123 -3.58 14.11 -4.46
N PRO A 124 -3.42 14.63 -5.70
CA PRO A 124 -3.35 13.79 -6.89
C PRO A 124 -2.21 12.78 -6.82
N CYS A 125 -0.97 13.23 -6.58
CA CYS A 125 0.18 12.33 -6.44
C CYS A 125 0.01 11.31 -5.28
N PHE A 126 -0.67 11.71 -4.20
CA PHE A 126 -0.84 10.87 -3.00
C PHE A 126 -1.87 9.78 -3.23
N MET A 127 -2.99 10.13 -3.87
CA MET A 127 -4.08 9.21 -4.20
C MET A 127 -3.68 8.22 -5.29
N ASP A 128 -2.97 8.69 -6.32
CA ASP A 128 -2.51 7.83 -7.41
C ASP A 128 -1.51 6.78 -6.93
N ALA A 129 -0.50 7.17 -6.14
CA ALA A 129 0.41 6.23 -5.51
C ALA A 129 -0.31 5.26 -4.57
N SER A 130 -1.26 5.76 -3.77
CA SER A 130 -2.06 4.92 -2.86
C SER A 130 -2.87 3.87 -3.63
N ALA A 131 -3.58 4.27 -4.68
CA ALA A 131 -4.37 3.38 -5.52
C ALA A 131 -3.51 2.35 -6.24
N TYR A 132 -2.40 2.79 -6.83
CA TYR A 132 -1.53 1.95 -7.65
C TYR A 132 -0.80 0.90 -6.80
N LEU A 133 -0.22 1.31 -5.67
CA LEU A 133 0.62 0.43 -4.85
C LEU A 133 -0.19 -0.55 -4.00
N THR A 134 -1.39 -0.17 -3.56
CA THR A 134 -2.19 -1.03 -2.68
C THR A 134 -3.29 -1.79 -3.42
N GLY A 135 -3.61 -1.43 -4.67
CA GLY A 135 -4.82 -1.93 -5.33
C GLY A 135 -6.11 -1.28 -4.81
N GLY A 136 -6.03 -0.36 -3.84
CA GLY A 136 -7.17 0.34 -3.27
C GLY A 136 -7.93 1.17 -4.31
N ARG A 137 -9.26 1.23 -4.15
CA ARG A 137 -10.16 2.00 -5.01
C ARG A 137 -11.27 2.65 -4.21
N ILE A 138 -11.60 3.90 -4.57
CA ILE A 138 -12.70 4.66 -3.96
C ILE A 138 -14.04 3.95 -4.18
N ASN A 139 -14.30 3.47 -5.39
CA ASN A 139 -15.55 2.80 -5.73
C ASN A 139 -15.74 1.44 -5.04
N PHE A 140 -14.75 0.96 -4.29
CA PHE A 140 -14.83 -0.26 -3.48
C PHE A 140 -14.53 -0.02 -1.99
N GLY A 141 -14.45 1.23 -1.53
CA GLY A 141 -14.18 1.55 -0.12
C GLY A 141 -12.85 0.98 0.41
N THR A 142 -11.86 0.83 -0.48
CA THR A 142 -10.51 0.34 -0.14
C THR A 142 -9.44 1.41 -0.34
N LEU A 143 -9.86 2.61 -0.75
CA LEU A 143 -9.05 3.80 -0.81
C LEU A 143 -9.95 4.96 -0.42
N ASP A 144 -9.66 5.60 0.70
CA ASP A 144 -10.48 6.68 1.22
C ASP A 144 -9.63 7.90 1.61
N ILE A 145 -10.32 9.03 1.71
CA ILE A 145 -9.70 10.34 1.88
C ILE A 145 -9.83 10.77 3.33
N ASP A 146 -8.70 11.06 3.96
CA ASP A 146 -8.62 11.74 5.25
C ASP A 146 -7.63 12.90 5.18
N ASN A 147 -8.16 14.11 5.07
CA ASN A 147 -7.35 15.34 4.97
C ASN A 147 -6.62 15.68 6.28
N THR A 148 -6.99 15.08 7.41
CA THR A 148 -6.32 15.30 8.69
C THR A 148 -4.95 14.61 8.75
N LEU A 149 -4.69 13.64 7.87
CA LEU A 149 -3.43 12.89 7.84
C LEU A 149 -2.21 13.72 7.42
N GLY A 150 -2.40 14.84 6.71
CA GLY A 150 -1.30 15.66 6.23
C GLY A 150 -0.32 14.89 5.34
N ALA A 151 0.95 14.74 5.76
CA ALA A 151 1.96 13.93 5.06
C ALA A 151 2.07 12.52 5.67
N SER A 152 0.92 11.88 5.89
CA SER A 152 0.81 10.54 6.45
C SER A 152 -0.15 9.69 5.63
N TRP A 153 -0.01 8.38 5.80
CA TRP A 153 -0.88 7.34 5.24
C TRP A 153 -1.19 6.32 6.33
N ILE A 154 -2.35 5.68 6.24
CA ILE A 154 -2.67 4.51 7.05
C ILE A 154 -3.00 3.37 6.09
N VAL A 155 -2.21 2.31 6.12
CA VAL A 155 -2.42 1.10 5.31
C VAL A 155 -2.91 0.00 6.24
N GLN A 156 -3.92 -0.75 5.82
CA GLN A 156 -4.45 -1.87 6.60
C GLN A 156 -4.63 -3.10 5.72
N ARG A 157 -4.24 -4.27 6.25
CA ARG A 157 -4.65 -5.56 5.70
C ARG A 157 -6.10 -5.87 6.03
N ILE A 158 -6.87 -6.27 5.03
CA ILE A 158 -8.30 -6.52 5.18
C ILE A 158 -8.54 -7.80 5.98
N SER A 159 -7.76 -8.85 5.72
CA SER A 159 -7.90 -10.19 6.30
C SER A 159 -7.76 -10.21 7.83
N ASP A 160 -6.73 -9.56 8.37
CA ASP A 160 -6.36 -9.63 9.80
C ASP A 160 -6.48 -8.29 10.54
N LYS A 161 -6.87 -7.23 9.84
CA LYS A 161 -7.03 -5.86 10.36
C LYS A 161 -5.73 -5.23 10.88
N LYS A 162 -4.54 -5.81 10.63
CA LYS A 162 -3.28 -5.17 11.00
C LYS A 162 -3.16 -3.85 10.22
N ALA A 163 -2.97 -2.75 10.95
CA ALA A 163 -2.89 -1.41 10.40
C ALA A 163 -1.56 -0.75 10.76
N VAL A 164 -1.01 -0.02 9.79
CA VAL A 164 0.26 0.68 9.93
C VAL A 164 0.06 2.11 9.45
N LYS A 165 0.43 3.06 10.31
CA LYS A 165 0.55 4.47 9.97
C LYS A 165 2.00 4.75 9.62
N VAL A 166 2.19 5.43 8.49
CA VAL A 166 3.48 5.99 8.11
C VAL A 166 3.34 7.51 7.98
N ARG A 167 4.29 8.25 8.54
CA ARG A 167 4.29 9.72 8.56
C ARG A 167 5.65 10.27 8.20
N ARG A 168 5.71 11.30 7.36
CA ARG A 168 6.92 12.08 7.14
C ARG A 168 7.31 12.82 8.42
N ARG A 169 8.55 12.63 8.89
CA ARG A 169 9.07 13.29 10.10
C ARG A 169 9.10 14.81 9.92
N ASP A 170 9.06 15.52 11.04
CA ASP A 170 9.12 16.98 11.05
C ASP A 170 10.52 17.45 10.63
N GLY A 171 10.59 18.57 9.91
CA GLY A 171 11.85 19.13 9.39
C GLY A 171 12.39 18.47 8.12
N VAL A 172 11.87 17.30 7.70
CA VAL A 172 12.30 16.63 6.47
C VAL A 172 11.95 17.44 5.22
N PHE A 173 10.79 18.08 5.20
CA PHE A 173 10.36 18.85 4.03
C PHE A 173 10.97 20.27 4.04
N PRO A 174 11.69 20.69 2.97
CA PRO A 174 12.38 21.97 2.96
C PRO A 174 11.42 23.17 3.06
N LYS A 175 11.71 24.10 3.97
CA LYS A 175 10.88 25.30 4.20
C LYS A 175 10.78 26.19 2.96
N ASP A 176 11.88 26.34 2.22
CA ASP A 176 11.92 27.16 1.00
C ASP A 176 11.06 26.55 -0.12
N LEU A 177 11.09 25.22 -0.26
CA LEU A 177 10.21 24.50 -1.18
C LEU A 177 8.74 24.69 -0.77
N ALA A 178 8.42 24.55 0.52
CA ALA A 178 7.06 24.76 1.02
C ALA A 178 6.54 26.19 0.74
N ALA A 179 7.39 27.20 0.91
CA ALA A 179 7.03 28.58 0.62
C ALA A 179 6.75 28.80 -0.88
N LEU A 180 7.60 28.24 -1.75
CA LEU A 180 7.42 28.29 -3.20
C LEU A 180 6.18 27.53 -3.67
N GLU A 181 5.94 26.32 -3.16
CA GLU A 181 4.72 25.57 -3.47
C GLU A 181 3.46 26.35 -3.12
N LYS A 182 3.45 26.99 -1.95
CA LYS A 182 2.31 27.84 -1.53
C LYS A 182 2.10 28.98 -2.52
N LYS A 183 3.18 29.62 -2.99
CA LYS A 183 3.11 30.69 -3.99
C LYS A 183 2.60 30.16 -5.34
N VAL A 184 3.11 29.03 -5.81
CA VAL A 184 2.67 28.37 -7.06
C VAL A 184 1.19 28.00 -6.99
N LYS A 185 0.76 27.32 -5.92
CA LYS A 185 -0.65 26.92 -5.70
C LYS A 185 -1.61 28.10 -5.62
N SER A 186 -1.13 29.28 -5.22
CA SER A 186 -1.93 30.51 -5.20
C SER A 186 -2.05 31.22 -6.55
N GLY A 187 -1.37 30.74 -7.60
CA GLY A 187 -1.36 31.36 -8.93
C GLY A 187 -0.50 32.63 -9.04
N LYS A 188 0.31 32.95 -8.01
CA LYS A 188 1.10 34.20 -7.93
C LYS A 188 2.58 34.03 -8.29
N ALA A 189 3.00 32.82 -8.64
CA ALA A 189 4.38 32.53 -9.00
C ALA A 189 4.68 32.93 -10.45
N SER A 190 5.88 33.46 -10.71
CA SER A 190 6.38 33.63 -12.08
C SER A 190 6.76 32.28 -12.71
N PRO A 191 6.87 32.17 -14.04
CA PRO A 191 7.36 30.96 -14.70
C PRO A 191 8.73 30.49 -14.18
N ALA A 192 9.65 31.42 -13.87
CA ALA A 192 10.95 31.09 -13.29
C ALA A 192 10.81 30.48 -11.88
N GLU A 193 9.85 30.95 -11.08
CA GLU A 193 9.57 30.39 -9.76
C GLU A 193 8.91 29.01 -9.85
N VAL A 194 8.07 28.76 -10.85
CA VAL A 194 7.53 27.42 -11.12
C VAL A 194 8.66 26.44 -11.46
N THR A 195 9.57 26.82 -12.35
CA THR A 195 10.77 26.02 -12.68
C THR A 195 11.63 25.78 -11.45
N LYS A 196 11.90 26.82 -10.65
CA LYS A 196 12.67 26.69 -9.41
C LYS A 196 11.99 25.75 -8.40
N THR A 197 10.65 25.78 -8.32
CA THR A 197 9.88 24.88 -7.45
C THR A 197 10.09 23.42 -7.87
N ARG A 198 9.99 23.12 -9.17
CA ARG A 198 10.28 21.79 -9.72
C ARG A 198 11.70 21.34 -9.37
N ASP A 199 12.70 22.18 -9.59
CA ASP A 199 14.09 21.81 -9.38
C ASP A 199 14.39 21.52 -7.90
N LEU A 200 13.83 22.32 -6.99
CA LEU A 200 13.92 22.07 -5.54
C LEU A 200 13.15 20.81 -5.13
N ALA A 201 12.00 20.52 -5.73
CA ALA A 201 11.25 19.29 -5.51
C ALA A 201 12.05 18.05 -5.94
N TRP A 202 12.80 18.13 -7.05
CA TRP A 202 13.71 17.07 -7.48
C TRP A 202 14.94 16.94 -6.57
N VAL A 203 15.53 18.04 -6.11
CA VAL A 203 16.63 17.98 -5.12
C VAL A 203 16.17 17.28 -3.85
N PHE A 204 14.99 17.64 -3.34
CA PHE A 204 14.40 16.99 -2.18
C PHE A 204 14.13 15.50 -2.43
N SER A 205 13.56 15.14 -3.59
CA SER A 205 13.29 13.74 -3.94
C SER A 205 14.57 12.91 -4.08
N LYS A 206 15.62 13.47 -4.68
CA LYS A 206 16.94 12.83 -4.76
C LYS A 206 17.52 12.57 -3.37
N ASN A 207 17.44 13.57 -2.49
CA ASN A 207 17.89 13.42 -1.12
C ASN A 207 17.09 12.33 -0.40
N LEU A 208 15.77 12.30 -0.56
CA LEU A 208 14.91 11.29 0.05
C LEU A 208 15.32 9.85 -0.33
N LEU A 209 15.75 9.63 -1.58
CA LEU A 209 16.14 8.32 -2.09
C LEU A 209 17.65 8.00 -1.92
N SER A 210 18.44 8.91 -1.35
CA SER A 210 19.88 8.72 -1.16
C SER A 210 20.27 8.12 0.19
N HIS A 211 19.32 7.98 1.11
CA HIS A 211 19.51 7.43 2.45
C HIS A 211 18.33 6.51 2.84
N PRO A 212 18.46 5.69 3.92
CA PRO A 212 17.36 4.86 4.40
C PRO A 212 16.07 5.66 4.58
N LEU A 213 14.96 5.11 4.08
CA LEU A 213 13.65 5.80 4.12
C LEU A 213 13.20 6.08 5.57
N THR A 214 13.63 5.27 6.53
CA THR A 214 13.37 5.43 7.97
C THR A 214 13.93 6.72 8.57
N ASP A 215 14.90 7.36 7.91
CA ASP A 215 15.43 8.66 8.32
C ASP A 215 14.43 9.79 8.01
N SER A 216 13.58 9.61 6.99
CA SER A 216 12.57 10.60 6.58
C SER A 216 11.16 10.30 7.08
N PHE A 217 10.89 9.05 7.44
CA PHE A 217 9.55 8.60 7.82
C PHE A 217 9.57 7.84 9.16
N SER A 218 8.49 7.99 9.93
CA SER A 218 8.18 7.15 11.08
C SER A 218 7.11 6.13 10.71
N VAL A 219 7.24 4.92 11.25
CA VAL A 219 6.28 3.82 11.09
C VAL A 219 5.70 3.49 12.45
N GLU A 220 4.39 3.31 12.53
CA GLU A 220 3.64 3.02 13.75
C GLU A 220 2.56 1.99 13.46
N THR A 221 2.60 0.84 14.14
CA THR A 221 1.46 -0.09 14.13
C THR A 221 0.31 0.49 14.94
N LEU A 222 -0.90 0.49 14.38
CA LEU A 222 -2.09 1.00 15.04
C LEU A 222 -2.93 -0.16 15.61
N PRO A 223 -2.81 -0.49 16.91
CA PRO A 223 -3.61 -1.56 17.50
C PRO A 223 -5.11 -1.18 17.47
N ASN A 224 -5.96 -2.15 17.14
CA ASN A 224 -7.42 -2.00 17.11
C ASN A 224 -7.94 -0.90 16.17
N PHE A 225 -7.15 -0.49 15.17
CA PHE A 225 -7.58 0.52 14.20
C PHE A 225 -8.83 0.10 13.44
N GLN A 226 -9.88 0.90 13.57
CA GLN A 226 -11.10 0.75 12.80
C GLN A 226 -10.99 1.62 11.56
N TYR A 227 -10.91 0.97 10.40
CA TYR A 227 -10.94 1.68 9.13
C TYR A 227 -12.33 2.30 8.95
N PRO A 228 -12.40 3.59 8.57
CA PRO A 228 -13.66 4.31 8.48
C PRO A 228 -14.56 3.72 7.39
N GLU A 229 -15.86 3.95 7.52
CA GLU A 229 -16.78 3.72 6.41
C GLU A 229 -16.44 4.67 5.26
N SER A 230 -16.59 4.17 4.02
CA SER A 230 -16.27 4.98 2.85
C SER A 230 -17.24 6.14 2.71
N VAL A 231 -16.70 7.31 2.35
CA VAL A 231 -17.50 8.50 2.04
C VAL A 231 -18.17 8.41 0.66
N TYR A 232 -17.80 7.44 -0.16
CA TYR A 232 -18.39 7.23 -1.48
C TYR A 232 -19.71 6.48 -1.37
N ALA A 233 -20.83 7.13 -1.69
CA ALA A 233 -22.16 6.55 -1.50
C ALA A 233 -22.43 5.27 -2.31
N ASN A 234 -21.72 5.05 -3.42
CA ASN A 234 -21.98 3.93 -4.33
C ASN A 234 -20.90 2.84 -4.22
N VAL A 235 -20.50 2.47 -2.99
CA VAL A 235 -19.52 1.40 -2.78
C VAL A 235 -20.01 0.10 -3.44
N GLY A 236 -19.22 -0.40 -4.40
CA GLY A 236 -19.46 -1.68 -5.05
C GLY A 236 -18.83 -2.85 -4.30
N GLN A 237 -19.20 -4.06 -4.70
CA GLN A 237 -18.53 -5.29 -4.25
C GLN A 237 -17.27 -5.55 -5.08
N ARG A 238 -16.20 -6.03 -4.43
CA ARG A 238 -14.98 -6.51 -5.09
C ARG A 238 -15.23 -7.86 -5.77
N GLY A 239 -15.64 -7.82 -7.04
CA GLY A 239 -15.79 -9.03 -7.86
C GLY A 239 -14.45 -9.70 -8.20
N ASP A 240 -13.40 -8.90 -8.29
CA ASP A 240 -12.03 -9.24 -8.67
C ASP A 240 -11.28 -10.11 -7.66
N VAL A 241 -11.86 -10.34 -6.48
CA VAL A 241 -11.25 -11.15 -5.41
C VAL A 241 -12.09 -12.36 -5.02
N LYS A 242 -13.26 -12.58 -5.67
CA LYS A 242 -14.19 -13.65 -5.29
C LYS A 242 -13.59 -15.05 -5.45
N HIS A 243 -12.82 -15.24 -6.50
CA HIS A 243 -12.22 -16.53 -6.89
C HIS A 243 -10.71 -16.55 -6.68
N LYS A 244 -10.15 -15.59 -5.93
CA LYS A 244 -8.69 -15.43 -5.83
C LYS A 244 -7.97 -16.68 -5.30
N ASN A 245 -8.65 -17.45 -4.44
CA ASN A 245 -8.15 -18.67 -3.81
C ASN A 245 -8.55 -19.97 -4.53
N ASP A 246 -9.26 -19.90 -5.65
CA ASP A 246 -9.67 -21.11 -6.36
C ASP A 246 -8.42 -21.84 -6.90
N PRO A 247 -8.39 -23.19 -6.86
CA PRO A 247 -7.22 -23.95 -7.28
C PRO A 247 -6.94 -23.79 -8.78
N TYR A 248 -5.67 -24.02 -9.16
CA TYR A 248 -5.24 -24.03 -10.56
C TYR A 248 -5.68 -25.27 -11.32
#